data_AF-A0A256FB60-F1
#
_entry.id   AF-A0A256FB60-F1
#
_cell.length_a   1.000
_cell.length_b   1.000
_cell.length_c   1.000
_cell.angle_alpha   90.00
_cell.angle_beta   90.00
_cell.angle_gamma   90.00
#
_symmetry.space_group_name_H-M   'P 1'
#
loop_
_entity.id
_entity.type
_entity.pdbx_description
1 polymer ?
#
loop_
_entity_poly.entity_id
_entity_poly.type
_entity_poly.pdbx_seq_one_letter_code
_entity_poly.pdbx_strand_id
1 'polypeptide(L)'
;MCECGTIKLWSGSLMTENSQHISDWYTLSHIIHGFLFYWLLTVIAPKAPLGLRLAMAVGVEAVWELVENSNFIIERYRANTSSVDYFGDSIVNSIADTIAALIGFLLAAKLPTKITVALALFFEVLALIIIRDNLTLNVIMLLHPFEFIKQWQTGL
;
A
#
# COMPACT_ATOMS: atom_id res chain seq x y z
N MET A 1 0.81 -7.09 -16.57
CA MET A 1 2.11 -7.80 -16.44
C MET A 1 3.18 -6.83 -16.90
N CYS A 2 4.36 -6.80 -16.26
CA CYS A 2 5.50 -6.00 -16.72
C CYS A 2 5.76 -6.23 -18.23
N GLU A 3 6.03 -5.16 -18.99
CA GLU A 3 6.43 -5.25 -20.40
C GLU A 3 7.70 -6.08 -20.63
N CYS A 4 8.48 -6.29 -19.56
CA CYS A 4 9.69 -7.10 -19.53
C CYS A 4 9.46 -8.63 -19.66
N GLY A 5 8.21 -9.10 -19.73
CA GLY A 5 7.88 -10.51 -20.00
C GLY A 5 8.25 -11.49 -18.89
N THR A 6 8.63 -11.00 -17.70
CA THR A 6 8.99 -11.81 -16.53
C THR A 6 8.20 -11.37 -15.31
N ILE A 7 7.90 -12.32 -14.41
CA ILE A 7 7.29 -12.05 -13.10
C ILE A 7 8.35 -12.35 -12.04
N LYS A 8 8.69 -11.35 -11.24
CA LYS A 8 9.56 -11.49 -10.06
C LYS A 8 8.71 -11.63 -8.81
N LEU A 9 9.24 -12.36 -7.82
CA LEU A 9 8.63 -12.42 -6.49
C LEU A 9 8.77 -11.09 -5.77
N TRP A 10 9.88 -10.38 -5.98
CA TRP A 10 10.23 -9.11 -5.34
C TRP A 10 10.85 -8.15 -6.34
N SER A 11 10.46 -6.88 -6.27
CA SER A 11 11.08 -5.75 -6.97
C SER A 11 11.51 -4.68 -5.97
N GLY A 12 12.79 -4.33 -5.99
CA GLY A 12 13.30 -3.18 -5.24
C GLY A 12 13.37 -1.89 -6.07
N SER A 13 12.93 -1.92 -7.34
CA SER A 13 13.01 -0.76 -8.24
C SER A 13 11.86 0.19 -7.97
N LEU A 14 12.16 1.44 -7.60
CA LEU A 14 11.17 2.49 -7.37
C LEU A 14 10.81 3.27 -8.65
N MET A 15 11.49 2.99 -9.76
CA MET A 15 11.39 3.80 -11.00
C MET A 15 10.83 2.98 -12.17
N THR A 16 11.48 1.86 -12.50
CA THR A 16 11.22 1.17 -13.77
C THR A 16 10.33 -0.06 -13.65
N GLU A 17 10.22 -0.64 -12.46
CA GLU A 17 9.47 -1.88 -12.23
C GLU A 17 8.67 -1.83 -10.91
N ASN A 18 8.37 -0.62 -10.43
CA ASN A 18 7.54 -0.42 -9.24
C ASN A 18 6.10 -0.85 -9.56
N SER A 19 5.50 -1.63 -8.67
CA SER A 19 4.15 -2.16 -8.81
C SER A 19 3.92 -3.05 -10.06
N GLN A 20 4.98 -3.61 -10.63
CA GLN A 20 4.89 -4.46 -11.84
C GLN A 20 5.01 -5.96 -11.55
N HIS A 21 5.33 -6.33 -10.31
CA HIS A 21 5.68 -7.69 -9.88
C HIS A 21 4.83 -8.12 -8.68
N ILE A 22 5.11 -9.30 -8.12
CA ILE A 22 4.29 -9.85 -7.01
C ILE A 22 4.43 -9.04 -5.73
N SER A 23 5.60 -8.49 -5.43
CA SER A 23 5.76 -7.61 -4.26
C SER A 23 6.86 -6.59 -4.45
N ASP A 24 6.72 -5.48 -3.75
CA ASP A 24 7.70 -4.41 -3.66
C ASP A 24 7.57 -3.69 -2.30
N TRP A 25 8.21 -2.53 -2.18
CA TRP A 25 8.20 -1.76 -0.93
C TRP A 25 6.81 -1.27 -0.52
N TYR A 26 5.88 -1.06 -1.47
CA TYR A 26 4.51 -0.62 -1.20
C TYR A 26 3.61 -1.77 -0.74
N THR A 27 3.99 -3.03 -0.99
CA THR A 27 3.33 -4.20 -0.37
C THR A 27 3.28 -4.09 1.17
N LEU A 28 4.25 -3.41 1.79
CA LEU A 28 4.22 -3.12 3.24
C LEU A 28 3.03 -2.24 3.63
N SER A 29 2.68 -1.25 2.81
CA SER A 29 1.53 -0.37 2.99
C SER A 29 0.22 -1.15 2.92
N HIS A 30 0.10 -2.11 1.99
CA HIS A 30 -1.09 -2.96 1.89
C HIS A 30 -1.26 -3.88 3.10
N ILE A 31 -0.17 -4.39 3.69
CA ILE A 31 -0.25 -5.10 4.98
C ILE A 31 -0.80 -4.17 6.08
N ILE A 32 -0.37 -2.90 6.10
CA ILE A 32 -0.89 -1.89 7.04
C ILE A 32 -2.38 -1.61 6.77
N HIS A 33 -2.82 -1.50 5.51
CA HIS A 33 -4.25 -1.40 5.18
C HIS A 33 -5.05 -2.54 5.81
N GLY A 34 -4.55 -3.77 5.73
CA GLY A 34 -5.13 -4.93 6.40
C GLY A 34 -5.33 -4.72 7.91
N PHE A 35 -4.32 -4.18 8.60
CA PHE A 35 -4.42 -3.85 10.04
C PHE A 35 -5.47 -2.77 10.31
N LEU A 36 -5.43 -1.68 9.52
CA LEU A 36 -6.34 -0.55 9.66
C LEU A 36 -7.80 -0.97 9.43
N PHE A 37 -8.07 -1.75 8.38
CA PHE A 37 -9.41 -2.24 8.09
C PHE A 37 -9.92 -3.20 9.16
N TYR A 38 -9.08 -4.08 9.70
CA TYR A 38 -9.48 -4.94 10.81
C TYR A 38 -9.93 -4.13 12.04
N TRP A 39 -9.12 -3.15 12.45
CA TRP A 39 -9.47 -2.30 13.60
C TRP A 39 -10.70 -1.45 13.33
N LEU A 40 -10.79 -0.83 12.16
CA LEU A 40 -11.93 -0.02 11.75
C LEU A 40 -13.22 -0.86 11.76
N LEU A 41 -13.24 -2.00 11.08
CA LEU A 41 -14.40 -2.89 10.99
C LEU A 41 -14.77 -3.54 12.33
N THR A 42 -13.81 -3.68 13.23
CA THR A 42 -14.09 -4.13 14.61
C THR A 42 -14.85 -3.07 15.40
N VAL A 43 -14.60 -1.78 15.14
CA VAL A 43 -15.31 -0.67 15.78
C VAL A 43 -16.66 -0.39 15.11
N ILE A 44 -16.72 -0.35 13.78
CA ILE A 44 -17.94 0.04 13.05
C ILE A 44 -18.93 -1.12 12.84
N ALA A 45 -18.45 -2.37 12.80
CA ALA A 45 -19.25 -3.56 12.60
C ALA A 45 -18.97 -4.66 13.65
N PRO A 46 -19.04 -4.35 14.97
CA PRO A 46 -18.62 -5.25 16.05
C PRO A 46 -19.44 -6.54 16.15
N LYS A 47 -20.64 -6.58 15.56
CA LYS A 47 -21.51 -7.77 15.52
C LYS A 47 -21.36 -8.59 14.24
N ALA A 48 -20.68 -8.06 13.22
CA ALA A 48 -20.46 -8.80 11.98
C ALA A 48 -19.50 -9.97 12.22
N PRO A 49 -19.73 -11.15 11.62
CA PRO A 49 -18.79 -12.25 11.70
C PRO A 49 -17.47 -11.89 11.02
N LEU A 50 -16.37 -12.50 11.46
CA LEU A 50 -15.02 -12.18 10.97
C LEU A 50 -14.92 -12.31 9.43
N GLY A 51 -15.57 -13.32 8.85
CA GLY A 51 -15.59 -13.52 7.40
C GLY A 51 -16.25 -12.38 6.63
N LEU A 52 -17.32 -11.78 7.18
CA LEU A 52 -17.97 -10.61 6.56
C LEU A 52 -17.07 -9.39 6.64
N ARG A 53 -16.42 -9.15 7.79
CA ARG A 53 -15.45 -8.06 7.92
C ARG A 53 -14.27 -8.25 6.95
N LEU A 54 -13.78 -9.48 6.80
CA LEU A 54 -12.72 -9.79 5.84
C LEU A 54 -13.18 -9.50 4.41
N ALA A 55 -14.38 -9.93 4.02
CA ALA A 55 -14.94 -9.64 2.70
C ALA A 55 -15.10 -8.13 2.45
N MET A 56 -15.54 -7.37 3.46
CA MET A 56 -15.60 -5.91 3.39
C MET A 56 -14.21 -5.28 3.23
N ALA A 57 -13.21 -5.74 3.99
CA ALA A 57 -11.84 -5.24 3.90
C ALA A 57 -11.24 -5.49 2.50
N VAL A 58 -11.40 -6.70 1.96
CA VAL A 58 -10.98 -7.03 0.59
C VAL A 58 -11.73 -6.20 -0.45
N GLY A 59 -13.03 -5.96 -0.25
CA GLY A 59 -13.81 -5.11 -1.14
C GLY A 59 -13.33 -3.65 -1.14
N VAL A 60 -13.01 -3.10 0.03
CA VAL A 60 -12.45 -1.75 0.15
C VAL A 60 -11.07 -1.68 -0.52
N GLU A 61 -10.21 -2.68 -0.30
CA GLU A 61 -8.89 -2.72 -0.93
C GLU A 61 -8.99 -2.83 -2.46
N ALA A 62 -9.86 -3.70 -2.98
CA ALA A 62 -10.07 -3.81 -4.42
C ALA A 62 -10.62 -2.50 -5.02
N VAL A 63 -11.46 -1.77 -4.29
CA VAL A 63 -11.90 -0.43 -4.72
C VAL A 63 -10.74 0.56 -4.68
N TRP A 64 -9.88 0.50 -3.67
CA TRP A 64 -8.69 1.33 -3.60
C TRP A 64 -7.76 1.08 -4.79
N GLU A 65 -7.43 -0.18 -5.09
CA GLU A 65 -6.64 -0.58 -6.26
C GLU A 65 -7.19 -0.02 -7.57
N LEU A 66 -8.53 -0.06 -7.76
CA LEU A 66 -9.17 0.51 -8.95
C LEU A 66 -9.06 2.03 -9.01
N VAL A 67 -9.15 2.71 -7.85
CA VAL A 67 -9.03 4.17 -7.75
C VAL A 67 -7.58 4.60 -7.94
N GLU A 68 -6.63 3.90 -7.32
CA GLU A 68 -5.18 4.11 -7.44
C GLU A 68 -4.73 4.00 -8.89
N ASN A 69 -5.26 3.00 -9.61
CA ASN A 69 -4.97 2.77 -11.02
C ASN A 69 -5.81 3.63 -11.99
N SER A 70 -6.53 4.63 -11.48
CA SER A 70 -7.21 5.61 -12.33
C SER A 70 -6.25 6.70 -12.80
N ASN A 71 -6.48 7.24 -14.01
CA ASN A 71 -5.66 8.35 -14.54
C ASN A 71 -5.56 9.53 -13.57
N PHE A 72 -6.63 9.81 -12.81
CA PHE A 72 -6.66 10.90 -11.85
C PHE A 72 -5.61 10.72 -10.74
N ILE A 73 -5.50 9.51 -10.17
CA ILE A 73 -4.54 9.24 -9.09
C ILE A 73 -3.13 9.06 -9.66
N ILE A 74 -2.97 8.34 -10.78
CA ILE A 74 -1.68 8.15 -11.45
C ILE A 74 -1.04 9.51 -11.80
N GLU A 75 -1.79 10.42 -12.45
CA GLU A 75 -1.29 11.76 -12.78
C GLU A 75 -0.91 12.55 -11.53
N ARG A 76 -1.66 12.36 -10.44
CA ARG A 76 -1.40 13.03 -9.18
C ARG A 76 -0.15 12.50 -8.49
N TYR A 77 0.14 11.20 -8.55
CA TYR A 77 1.42 10.66 -8.10
C TYR A 77 2.56 11.20 -8.95
N ARG A 78 2.46 11.12 -10.28
CA ARG A 78 3.51 11.63 -11.19
C ARG A 78 3.83 13.11 -10.99
N ALA A 79 2.83 13.93 -10.70
CA ALA A 79 3.01 15.36 -10.48
C ALA A 79 3.67 15.68 -9.13
N ASN A 80 3.35 14.91 -8.10
CA ASN A 80 3.58 15.31 -6.72
C ASN A 80 4.62 14.46 -5.97
N THR A 81 4.84 13.21 -6.34
CA THR A 81 5.80 12.32 -5.66
C THR A 81 7.06 12.10 -6.52
N SER A 82 8.00 11.32 -6.01
CA SER A 82 9.17 10.84 -6.77
C SER A 82 8.83 9.85 -7.89
N SER A 83 7.55 9.49 -8.05
CA SER A 83 7.06 8.44 -8.96
C SER A 83 6.78 8.96 -10.38
N VAL A 84 7.72 9.67 -10.98
CA VAL A 84 7.55 10.34 -12.29
C VAL A 84 7.20 9.35 -13.42
N ASP A 85 7.73 8.14 -13.33
CA ASP A 85 7.54 7.02 -14.27
C ASP A 85 6.57 5.96 -13.74
N TYR A 86 5.64 6.33 -12.86
CA TYR A 86 4.58 5.43 -12.42
C TYR A 86 3.43 5.40 -13.44
N PHE A 87 3.13 4.21 -13.94
CA PHE A 87 2.10 3.98 -14.96
C PHE A 87 0.87 3.23 -14.42
N GLY A 88 0.78 3.10 -13.10
CA GLY A 88 -0.16 2.19 -12.45
C GLY A 88 0.45 0.80 -12.24
N ASP A 89 -0.24 0.04 -11.43
CA ASP A 89 0.08 -1.31 -11.02
C ASP A 89 -0.34 -2.30 -12.11
N SER A 90 0.44 -3.37 -12.22
CA SER A 90 0.02 -4.50 -13.04
C SER A 90 -1.11 -5.27 -12.33
N ILE A 91 -2.00 -5.92 -13.09
CA ILE A 91 -3.06 -6.79 -12.52
C ILE A 91 -2.48 -7.82 -11.51
N VAL A 92 -1.29 -8.35 -11.78
CA VAL A 92 -0.64 -9.32 -10.88
C VAL A 92 -0.26 -8.67 -9.55
N ASN A 93 0.23 -7.44 -9.61
CA ASN A 93 0.60 -6.66 -8.43
C ASN A 93 -0.65 -6.28 -7.63
N SER A 94 -1.67 -5.68 -8.23
CA SER A 94 -2.93 -5.37 -7.54
C SER A 94 -3.58 -6.58 -6.85
N ILE A 95 -3.52 -7.75 -7.48
CA ILE A 95 -3.99 -9.01 -6.84
C ILE A 95 -3.10 -9.36 -5.64
N ALA A 96 -1.79 -9.26 -5.80
CA ALA A 96 -0.85 -9.59 -4.73
C ALA A 96 -0.94 -8.60 -3.55
N ASP A 97 -1.15 -7.32 -3.82
CA ASP A 97 -1.36 -6.29 -2.81
C ASP A 97 -2.69 -6.46 -2.08
N THR A 98 -3.76 -6.82 -2.81
CA THR A 98 -5.02 -7.28 -2.18
C THR A 98 -4.81 -8.49 -1.26
N ILE A 99 -3.97 -9.44 -1.66
CA ILE A 99 -3.60 -10.60 -0.83
C ILE A 99 -2.77 -10.15 0.38
N ALA A 100 -1.86 -9.20 0.22
CA ALA A 100 -1.06 -8.64 1.30
C ALA A 100 -1.95 -7.96 2.36
N ALA A 101 -2.95 -7.19 1.93
CA ALA A 101 -3.96 -6.62 2.81
C ALA A 101 -4.81 -7.68 3.52
N LEU A 102 -5.19 -8.75 2.82
CA LEU A 102 -5.87 -9.90 3.43
C LEU A 102 -5.00 -10.54 4.52
N ILE A 103 -3.71 -10.77 4.25
CA ILE A 103 -2.76 -11.34 5.22
C ILE A 103 -2.63 -10.40 6.42
N GLY A 104 -2.49 -9.09 6.19
CA GLY A 104 -2.46 -8.07 7.23
C GLY A 104 -3.71 -8.16 8.12
N PHE A 105 -4.90 -8.19 7.54
CA PHE A 105 -6.15 -8.33 8.27
C PHE A 105 -6.18 -9.58 9.16
N LEU A 106 -5.77 -10.73 8.62
CA LEU A 106 -5.74 -11.99 9.37
C LEU A 106 -4.71 -11.98 10.50
N LEU A 107 -3.56 -11.33 10.30
CA LEU A 107 -2.56 -11.12 11.34
C LEU A 107 -3.12 -10.22 12.44
N ALA A 108 -3.80 -9.13 12.10
CA ALA A 108 -4.45 -8.25 13.07
C ALA A 108 -5.57 -8.95 13.86
N ALA A 109 -6.27 -9.90 13.25
CA ALA A 109 -7.28 -10.70 13.91
C ALA A 109 -6.72 -11.74 14.90
N LYS A 110 -5.44 -12.13 14.76
CA LYS A 110 -4.81 -13.16 15.59
C LYS A 110 -3.82 -12.61 16.62
N LEU A 111 -3.13 -11.53 16.30
CA LEU A 111 -2.07 -10.97 17.15
C LEU A 111 -2.63 -9.93 18.13
N PRO A 112 -2.01 -9.77 19.30
CA PRO A 112 -2.32 -8.66 20.21
C PRO A 112 -2.15 -7.30 19.52
N THR A 113 -3.05 -6.35 19.81
CA THR A 113 -3.03 -5.00 19.22
C THR A 113 -1.67 -4.31 19.35
N LYS A 114 -0.95 -4.52 20.46
CA LYS A 114 0.39 -3.94 20.66
C LYS A 114 1.41 -4.43 19.62
N ILE A 115 1.33 -5.70 19.22
CA ILE A 115 2.23 -6.30 18.22
C ILE A 115 1.92 -5.75 16.83
N THR A 116 0.65 -5.67 16.46
CA THR A 116 0.24 -5.16 15.14
C THR A 116 0.50 -3.66 15.00
N VAL A 117 0.34 -2.87 16.07
CA VAL A 117 0.80 -1.46 16.11
C VAL A 117 2.33 -1.37 15.96
N ALA A 118 3.10 -2.19 16.69
CA ALA A 118 4.55 -2.20 16.57
C ALA A 118 5.02 -2.59 15.15
N LEU A 119 4.37 -3.57 14.52
CA LEU A 119 4.65 -3.98 13.14
C LEU A 119 4.31 -2.87 12.13
N ALA A 120 3.16 -2.20 12.29
CA ALA A 120 2.79 -1.07 11.44
C ALA A 120 3.84 0.04 11.50
N LEU A 121 4.25 0.43 12.72
CA LEU A 121 5.30 1.43 12.92
C LEU A 121 6.64 0.98 12.36
N PHE A 122 6.98 -0.29 12.52
CA PHE A 122 8.21 -0.86 11.95
C PHE A 122 8.21 -0.77 10.42
N PHE A 123 7.12 -1.14 9.75
CA PHE A 123 7.01 -1.03 8.30
C PHE A 123 7.04 0.42 7.81
N GLU A 124 6.34 1.33 8.48
CA GLU A 124 6.38 2.77 8.17
C GLU A 124 7.79 3.35 8.26
N VAL A 125 8.53 3.00 9.32
CA VAL A 125 9.91 3.47 9.53
C VAL A 125 10.88 2.80 8.56
N LEU A 126 10.71 1.50 8.30
CA LEU A 126 11.53 0.75 7.37
C LEU A 126 11.44 1.34 5.96
N ALA A 127 10.22 1.55 5.45
CA ALA A 127 9.99 2.17 4.15
C ALA A 127 10.55 3.60 4.12
N LEU A 128 10.26 4.41 5.16
CA LEU A 128 10.75 5.78 5.25
C LEU A 128 12.28 5.89 5.19
N ILE A 129 12.99 4.94 5.78
CA ILE A 129 14.47 4.92 5.76
C ILE A 129 14.99 4.41 4.41
N ILE A 130 14.41 3.33 3.88
CA ILE A 130 14.98 2.65 2.71
C ILE A 130 14.61 3.36 1.41
N ILE A 131 13.35 3.73 1.25
CA ILE A 131 12.81 4.28 0.00
C ILE A 131 12.50 5.77 0.11
N ARG A 132 12.73 6.38 1.28
CA ARG A 132 12.40 7.80 1.57
C ARG A 132 10.92 8.14 1.41
N ASP A 133 10.07 7.12 1.39
CA ASP A 133 8.62 7.21 1.33
C ASP A 133 7.98 6.13 2.21
N ASN A 134 6.71 6.29 2.57
CA ASN A 134 5.90 5.30 3.28
C ASN A 134 4.41 5.60 3.10
N LEU A 135 3.51 4.82 3.70
CA LEU A 135 2.07 5.05 3.54
C LEU A 135 1.68 6.45 4.03
N THR A 136 2.22 6.89 5.17
CA THR A 136 1.90 8.21 5.73
C THR A 136 2.28 9.36 4.79
N LEU A 137 3.52 9.37 4.30
CA LEU A 137 4.00 10.41 3.39
C LEU A 137 3.26 10.35 2.06
N ASN A 138 3.00 9.16 1.55
CA ASN A 138 2.25 8.94 0.32
C ASN A 138 0.82 9.55 0.42
N VAL A 139 0.08 9.25 1.50
CA VAL A 139 -1.24 9.83 1.74
C VAL A 139 -1.19 11.35 1.88
N ILE A 140 -0.20 11.89 2.60
CA ILE A 140 -0.03 13.35 2.74
C ILE A 140 0.19 13.98 1.36
N MET A 141 1.12 13.44 0.56
CA MET A 141 1.45 13.97 -0.76
C MET A 141 0.30 13.84 -1.75
N LEU A 142 -0.53 12.80 -1.62
CA LEU A 142 -1.74 12.63 -2.40
C LEU A 142 -2.81 13.67 -2.01
N LEU A 143 -3.02 13.96 -0.72
CA LEU A 143 -4.05 14.93 -0.32
C LEU A 143 -3.58 16.37 -0.52
N HIS A 144 -2.39 16.70 -0.04
CA HIS A 144 -1.82 18.03 -0.09
C HIS A 144 -0.29 17.96 -0.24
N PRO A 145 0.25 18.14 -1.46
CA PRO A 145 1.68 17.98 -1.70
C PRO A 145 2.49 19.09 -1.03
N PHE A 146 3.52 18.70 -0.29
CA PHE A 146 4.48 19.62 0.31
C PHE A 146 5.85 19.50 -0.36
N GLU A 147 6.43 20.64 -0.71
CA GLU A 147 7.71 20.67 -1.42
C GLU A 147 8.85 20.03 -0.61
N PHE A 148 8.88 20.22 0.71
CA PHE A 148 9.93 19.64 1.56
C PHE A 148 9.84 18.10 1.64
N ILE A 149 8.63 17.53 1.55
CA ILE A 149 8.45 16.07 1.50
C ILE A 149 8.90 15.55 0.14
N LYS A 150 8.57 16.26 -0.94
CA LYS A 150 9.03 15.92 -2.30
C LYS A 150 10.56 15.93 -2.38
N GLN A 151 11.22 16.95 -1.83
CA GLN A 151 12.69 17.02 -1.75
C GLN A 151 13.26 15.81 -1.00
N TRP A 152 12.71 15.49 0.18
CA TRP A 152 13.08 14.31 0.96
C TRP A 152 12.98 13.01 0.14
N GLN A 153 11.83 12.78 -0.52
CA GLN A 153 11.56 11.59 -1.35
C GLN A 153 12.53 11.48 -2.54
N THR A 154 12.84 12.61 -3.20
CA THR A 154 13.78 12.65 -4.35
C THR A 154 15.25 12.55 -3.96
N GLY A 155 15.58 12.64 -2.68
CA GLY A 155 16.96 12.57 -2.21
C GLY A 155 17.80 13.83 -2.45
N LEU A 156 17.12 14.94 -2.78
CA LEU A 156 17.71 16.26 -2.99
C LEU A 156 17.81 17.07 -1.69
#